data_AF-A0A3P6TY23-F1
#
_entry.id   AF-A0A3P6TY23-F1
#
_cell.length_a   1.000
_cell.length_b   1.000
_cell.length_c   1.000
_cell.angle_alpha   90.00
_cell.angle_beta   90.00
_cell.angle_gamma   90.00
#
_symmetry.space_group_name_H-M   'P 1'
#
loop_
_entity.id
_entity.type
_entity.pdbx_description
1 polymer ?
#
loop_
_entity_poly.entity_id
_entity_poly.type
_entity_poly.pdbx_seq_one_letter_code
_entity_poly.pdbx_strand_id
1 'polypeptide(L)'
;MFILITKWKYDLCSDEDWNEFNDINKVIIRAPIRTEYRIAFPFMYNNLVNALPVQVSWYHTPSVVFIKTEDPDLPAFYFDPLINPIAQRSSDKSYEPVPDELDEEFILPDEVEPIFSEVSLYTENTGNGIALMWAPRPFNMRSGRTRRAVDVPLVKTWYREHCPSGMPVKVRVSYQKLLKVFVLNALRHRPPKPQKRRYLFRSFKSTKFFQSTTLDWVEVGLQVLRQGYNMLNLLIHRKNLNYLHLDYNFNLKVRLFGNHFFVHLFMSYLDTFITF
;
A
#
# COMPACT_ATOMS: atom_id res chain seq x y z
N MET A 1 -8.24 6.57 -9.62
CA MET A 1 -8.34 5.89 -10.93
C MET A 1 -8.75 6.85 -12.06
N PHE A 2 -9.66 7.79 -11.81
CA PHE A 2 -10.17 8.74 -12.82
C PHE A 2 -9.14 9.58 -13.61
N ILE A 3 -8.02 10.00 -13.00
CA ILE A 3 -7.09 10.93 -13.68
C ILE A 3 -6.02 10.27 -14.56
N LEU A 4 -5.82 8.96 -14.42
CA LEU A 4 -5.07 8.21 -15.43
C LEU A 4 -5.90 7.99 -16.70
N ILE A 5 -7.23 7.99 -16.60
CA ILE A 5 -8.13 7.80 -17.76
C ILE A 5 -8.20 9.09 -18.60
N THR A 6 -8.22 10.27 -17.97
CA THR A 6 -8.44 11.53 -18.71
C THR A 6 -7.28 11.93 -19.62
N LYS A 7 -6.02 11.57 -19.32
CA LYS A 7 -4.89 11.91 -20.19
C LYS A 7 -4.75 10.98 -21.40
N TRP A 8 -5.20 9.73 -21.28
CA TRP A 8 -5.14 8.75 -22.38
C TRP A 8 -6.33 8.82 -23.33
N LYS A 9 -7.44 9.45 -22.90
CA LYS A 9 -8.63 9.62 -23.72
C LYS A 9 -8.45 10.59 -24.90
N TYR A 10 -7.48 11.51 -24.84
CA TYR A 10 -7.29 12.50 -25.89
C TYR A 10 -6.47 12.01 -27.10
N ASP A 11 -5.59 11.02 -26.93
CA ASP A 11 -4.65 10.62 -28.00
C ASP A 11 -5.15 9.46 -28.89
N LEU A 12 -6.29 8.82 -28.56
CA LEU A 12 -6.85 7.67 -29.30
C LEU A 12 -8.21 7.95 -29.95
N CYS A 13 -8.78 9.15 -29.76
CA CYS A 13 -10.16 9.45 -30.12
C CYS A 13 -10.32 10.21 -31.45
N SER A 14 -9.24 10.46 -32.21
CA SER A 14 -9.36 11.24 -33.45
C SER A 14 -9.94 10.47 -34.64
N ASP A 15 -10.04 9.13 -34.54
CA ASP A 15 -10.29 8.27 -35.70
C ASP A 15 -11.57 7.42 -35.56
N GLU A 16 -12.50 7.75 -34.65
CA GLU A 16 -13.83 7.12 -34.68
C GLU A 16 -14.68 7.76 -35.78
N ASP A 17 -14.55 7.21 -36.99
CA ASP A 17 -15.37 7.57 -38.15
C ASP A 17 -16.86 7.35 -37.87
N TRP A 18 -17.70 8.17 -38.50
CA TRP A 18 -19.15 7.98 -38.47
C TRP A 18 -19.47 6.58 -39.01
N ASN A 19 -20.13 5.78 -38.18
CA ASN A 19 -20.53 4.42 -38.50
C ASN A 19 -22.04 4.28 -38.38
N GLU A 20 -22.64 3.41 -39.20
CA GLU A 20 -24.08 3.15 -39.21
C GLU A 20 -24.64 2.74 -37.83
N PHE A 21 -23.80 2.12 -36.99
CA PHE A 21 -24.14 1.67 -35.64
C PHE A 21 -24.15 2.79 -34.59
N ASN A 22 -23.49 3.92 -34.85
CA ASN A 22 -23.43 5.06 -33.94
C ASN A 22 -24.48 6.14 -34.27
N ASP A 23 -25.44 5.85 -35.16
CA ASP A 23 -26.55 6.74 -35.50
C ASP A 23 -27.51 6.90 -34.30
N ILE A 24 -27.70 8.16 -33.87
CA ILE A 24 -28.58 8.53 -32.75
C ILE A 24 -30.02 8.04 -32.95
N ASN A 25 -30.48 7.92 -34.19
CA ASN A 25 -31.85 7.46 -34.50
C ASN A 25 -32.02 5.95 -34.30
N LYS A 26 -30.92 5.19 -34.25
CA LYS A 26 -30.92 3.72 -34.07
C LYS A 26 -30.55 3.31 -32.64
N VAL A 27 -30.12 4.24 -31.78
CA VAL A 27 -29.69 3.97 -30.41
C VAL A 27 -30.78 4.32 -29.40
N ILE A 28 -31.21 3.33 -28.61
CA ILE A 28 -32.19 3.54 -27.53
C ILE A 28 -31.45 3.90 -26.23
N ILE A 29 -31.58 5.15 -25.79
CA ILE A 29 -30.96 5.63 -24.54
C ILE A 29 -31.97 5.56 -23.40
N ARG A 30 -31.97 4.46 -22.63
CA ARG A 30 -32.78 4.33 -21.39
C ARG A 30 -32.05 4.79 -20.15
N ALA A 31 -30.75 4.55 -20.08
CA ALA A 31 -29.87 4.97 -19.01
C ALA A 31 -28.51 5.36 -19.60
N PRO A 32 -27.90 6.47 -19.16
CA PRO A 32 -26.60 6.87 -19.64
C PRO A 32 -25.53 5.87 -19.20
N ILE A 33 -24.66 5.46 -20.11
CA ILE A 33 -23.54 4.56 -19.81
C ILE A 33 -22.50 5.32 -18.99
N ARG A 34 -22.39 4.98 -17.70
CA ARG A 34 -21.43 5.58 -16.77
C ARG A 34 -20.01 5.09 -17.01
N THR A 35 -19.03 5.90 -16.61
CA THR A 35 -17.60 5.54 -16.70
C THR A 35 -17.23 4.30 -15.90
N GLU A 36 -17.95 4.04 -14.82
CA GLU A 36 -17.78 2.90 -13.94
C GLU A 36 -18.15 1.59 -14.65
N TYR A 37 -19.15 1.61 -15.54
CA TYR A 37 -19.52 0.45 -16.36
C TYR A 37 -18.42 0.10 -17.35
N ARG A 38 -17.78 1.12 -17.95
CA ARG A 38 -16.62 0.95 -18.84
C ARG A 38 -15.40 0.39 -18.13
N ILE A 39 -15.27 0.56 -16.81
CA ILE A 39 -14.18 -0.03 -16.00
C ILE A 39 -14.54 -1.44 -15.55
N ALA A 40 -15.78 -1.67 -15.12
CA ALA A 40 -16.26 -2.96 -14.62
C ALA A 40 -16.35 -4.01 -15.73
N PHE A 41 -16.88 -3.64 -16.89
CA PHE A 41 -17.07 -4.50 -18.06
C PHE A 41 -16.35 -3.93 -19.28
N PRO A 42 -15.00 -3.99 -19.30
CA PRO A 42 -14.22 -3.23 -20.27
C PRO A 42 -14.39 -3.69 -21.72
N PHE A 43 -14.68 -4.98 -21.93
CA PHE A 43 -14.91 -5.56 -23.26
C PHE A 43 -16.32 -5.32 -23.82
N MET A 44 -17.28 -4.90 -22.99
CA MET A 44 -18.67 -4.69 -23.40
C MET A 44 -18.94 -3.23 -23.81
N TYR A 45 -18.36 -2.27 -23.10
CA TYR A 45 -18.71 -0.85 -23.24
C TYR A 45 -17.61 0.03 -23.87
N ASN A 46 -16.49 -0.53 -24.30
CA ASN A 46 -15.41 0.23 -24.96
C ASN A 46 -15.09 -0.34 -26.35
N ASN A 47 -14.85 0.57 -27.29
CA ASN A 47 -14.27 0.26 -28.59
C ASN A 47 -12.73 0.16 -28.46
N LEU A 48 -12.07 -0.58 -29.36
CA LEU A 48 -10.59 -0.64 -29.49
C LEU A 48 -9.83 -1.20 -28.27
N VAL A 49 -10.41 -2.17 -27.56
CA VAL A 49 -9.79 -2.83 -26.39
C VAL A 49 -8.44 -3.52 -26.72
N ASN A 50 -8.16 -3.77 -28.01
CA ASN A 50 -6.92 -4.42 -28.47
C ASN A 50 -5.69 -3.49 -28.53
N ALA A 51 -5.88 -2.16 -28.48
CA ALA A 51 -4.78 -1.19 -28.57
C ALA A 51 -4.05 -0.96 -27.22
N LEU A 52 -4.67 -1.36 -26.10
CA LEU A 52 -4.15 -1.15 -24.75
C LEU A 52 -4.20 -2.46 -23.96
N PRO A 53 -3.19 -2.75 -23.11
CA PRO A 53 -3.24 -3.91 -22.22
C PRO A 53 -4.31 -3.69 -21.15
N VAL A 54 -5.52 -4.19 -21.38
CA VAL A 54 -6.62 -4.17 -20.41
C VAL A 54 -6.53 -5.38 -19.49
N GLN A 55 -6.71 -5.15 -18.19
CA GLN A 55 -6.72 -6.18 -17.15
C GLN A 55 -8.15 -6.35 -16.63
N VAL A 56 -8.59 -7.60 -16.50
CA VAL A 56 -9.91 -7.92 -15.92
C VAL A 56 -9.87 -7.67 -14.41
N SER A 57 -10.88 -6.99 -13.90
CA SER A 57 -11.00 -6.74 -12.46
C SER A 57 -11.53 -7.97 -11.73
N TRP A 58 -11.06 -8.17 -10.50
CA TRP A 58 -11.67 -9.15 -9.60
C TRP A 58 -13.11 -8.72 -9.28
N TYR A 59 -14.09 -9.56 -9.58
CA TYR A 59 -15.51 -9.17 -9.53
C TYR A 59 -16.10 -9.18 -8.12
N HIS A 60 -15.92 -10.26 -7.37
CA HIS A 60 -16.59 -10.43 -6.08
C HIS A 60 -15.81 -11.33 -5.13
N THR A 61 -15.93 -11.05 -3.84
CA THR A 61 -15.51 -11.93 -2.75
C THR A 61 -16.73 -12.20 -1.88
N PRO A 62 -16.95 -13.42 -1.36
CA PRO A 62 -18.03 -13.69 -0.42
C PRO A 62 -18.05 -12.65 0.70
N SER A 63 -19.25 -12.16 1.03
CA SER A 63 -19.40 -11.11 2.04
C SER A 63 -18.99 -11.66 3.40
N VAL A 64 -17.94 -11.08 3.97
CA VAL A 64 -17.47 -11.44 5.31
C VAL A 64 -18.44 -10.85 6.32
N VAL A 65 -19.19 -11.71 6.99
CA VAL A 65 -20.17 -11.37 8.04
C VAL A 65 -19.58 -11.57 9.42
N PHE A 66 -18.46 -10.90 9.70
CA PHE A 66 -17.79 -10.95 10.98
C PHE A 66 -18.33 -9.87 11.93
N ILE A 67 -18.79 -10.28 13.11
CA ILE A 67 -19.26 -9.40 14.18
C ILE A 67 -18.12 -9.21 15.18
N LYS A 68 -17.79 -7.96 15.48
CA LYS A 68 -16.78 -7.62 16.49
C LYS A 68 -17.45 -7.54 17.85
N THR A 69 -16.89 -8.26 18.81
CA THR A 69 -17.30 -8.19 20.21
C THR A 69 -16.62 -6.99 20.86
N GLU A 70 -17.41 -6.02 21.33
CA GLU A 70 -16.88 -4.84 22.04
C GLU A 70 -16.77 -5.08 23.56
N ASP A 71 -17.61 -5.96 24.10
CA ASP A 71 -17.64 -6.32 25.52
C ASP A 71 -16.92 -7.66 25.76
N PRO A 72 -15.81 -7.70 26.53
CA PRO A 72 -15.07 -8.92 26.83
C PRO A 72 -15.79 -9.82 27.86
N ASP A 73 -16.82 -9.32 28.55
CA ASP A 73 -17.56 -10.09 29.56
C ASP A 73 -18.55 -11.07 28.92
N LEU A 74 -18.87 -10.88 27.63
CA LEU A 74 -19.71 -11.80 26.86
C LEU A 74 -18.93 -13.07 26.47
N PRO A 75 -19.59 -14.24 26.44
CA PRO A 75 -18.92 -15.49 26.07
C PRO A 75 -18.45 -15.44 24.61
N ALA A 76 -17.40 -16.20 24.25
CA ALA A 76 -16.82 -16.12 22.90
C ALA A 76 -17.78 -16.53 21.78
N PHE A 77 -18.73 -17.42 22.08
CA PHE A 77 -19.79 -17.83 21.18
C PHE A 77 -21.13 -17.46 21.81
N TYR A 78 -21.79 -16.45 21.26
CA TYR A 78 -23.15 -16.06 21.63
C TYR A 78 -23.94 -15.64 20.39
N PHE A 79 -25.26 -15.64 20.54
CA PHE A 79 -26.16 -15.13 19.51
C PHE A 79 -26.23 -13.60 19.65
N ASP A 80 -25.50 -12.90 18.78
CA ASP A 80 -25.44 -11.45 18.81
C ASP A 80 -26.77 -10.80 18.35
N PRO A 81 -27.22 -9.69 18.98
CA PRO A 81 -28.46 -8.99 18.59
C PRO A 81 -28.50 -8.51 17.13
N LEU A 82 -27.35 -8.37 16.46
CA LEU A 82 -27.27 -8.05 15.04
C LEU A 82 -27.66 -9.23 14.14
N ILE A 83 -27.68 -10.46 14.66
CA ILE A 83 -28.06 -11.66 13.91
C ILE A 83 -29.60 -11.74 13.88
N ASN A 84 -30.15 -11.88 12.67
CA ASN A 84 -31.59 -12.07 12.51
C ASN A 84 -32.03 -13.37 13.23
N PRO A 85 -33.10 -13.33 14.04
CA PRO A 85 -33.56 -14.50 14.78
C PRO A 85 -34.01 -15.61 13.82
N ILE A 86 -33.69 -16.84 14.18
CA ILE A 86 -34.07 -18.03 13.41
C ILE A 86 -35.54 -18.33 13.69
N ALA A 87 -36.42 -17.98 12.76
CA ALA A 87 -37.83 -18.31 12.84
C ALA A 87 -38.09 -19.70 12.24
N GLN A 88 -38.33 -20.71 13.07
CA GLN A 88 -38.89 -21.98 12.60
C GLN A 88 -40.38 -21.78 12.29
N ARG A 89 -40.73 -21.74 11.01
CA ARG A 89 -42.12 -21.52 10.54
C ARG A 89 -42.79 -22.78 9.97
N SER A 90 -42.03 -23.87 9.78
CA SER A 90 -42.55 -25.15 9.30
C SER A 90 -42.85 -26.07 10.48
N SER A 91 -44.13 -26.40 10.68
CA SER A 91 -44.59 -27.51 11.54
C SER A 91 -44.38 -28.88 10.90
N ASP A 92 -44.16 -28.91 9.59
CA ASP A 92 -43.82 -30.12 8.84
C ASP A 92 -42.40 -30.51 9.22
N LYS A 93 -42.31 -31.31 10.30
CA LYS A 93 -41.17 -32.18 10.52
C LYS A 93 -41.11 -33.11 9.32
N SER A 94 -40.45 -32.71 8.24
CA SER A 94 -39.86 -33.65 7.28
C SER A 94 -38.65 -34.34 7.92
N TYR A 95 -38.80 -34.74 9.18
CA TYR A 95 -38.06 -35.85 9.72
C TYR A 95 -38.74 -37.05 9.07
N GLU A 96 -38.00 -37.83 8.27
CA GLU A 96 -38.17 -39.26 8.49
C GLU A 96 -37.97 -39.41 10.01
N PRO A 97 -39.01 -39.79 10.78
CA PRO A 97 -38.78 -40.10 12.17
C PRO A 97 -37.64 -41.12 12.13
N VAL A 98 -36.53 -40.80 12.80
CA VAL A 98 -35.61 -41.86 13.22
C VAL A 98 -36.53 -42.92 13.82
N PRO A 99 -36.55 -44.16 13.31
CA PRO A 99 -37.55 -45.14 13.71
C PRO A 99 -37.66 -45.15 15.24
N ASP A 100 -38.85 -44.85 15.77
CA ASP A 100 -39.14 -44.87 17.22
C ASP A 100 -39.12 -46.32 17.77
N GLU A 101 -38.69 -47.28 16.97
CA GLU A 101 -38.27 -48.59 17.41
C GLU A 101 -36.74 -48.56 17.42
N LEU A 102 -36.20 -48.11 18.56
CA LEU A 102 -34.89 -48.56 18.99
C LEU A 102 -34.93 -50.09 18.93
N ASP A 103 -34.40 -50.68 17.86
CA ASP A 103 -33.76 -51.98 17.98
C ASP A 103 -32.78 -51.80 19.14
N GLU A 104 -33.11 -52.32 20.33
CA GLU A 104 -32.27 -52.35 21.54
C GLU A 104 -30.90 -53.02 21.30
N GLU A 105 -30.61 -53.42 20.07
CA GLU A 105 -29.44 -54.13 19.61
C GLU A 105 -28.20 -53.23 19.47
N PHE A 106 -28.34 -51.92 19.25
CA PHE A 106 -27.19 -51.02 19.11
C PHE A 106 -26.97 -50.11 20.32
N ILE A 107 -26.00 -50.48 21.16
CA ILE A 107 -25.54 -49.70 22.30
C ILE A 107 -24.09 -49.27 22.03
N LEU A 108 -23.79 -47.98 22.22
CA LEU A 108 -22.41 -47.50 22.16
C LEU A 108 -21.63 -48.08 23.36
N PRO A 109 -20.39 -48.57 23.16
CA PRO A 109 -19.56 -49.02 24.26
C PRO A 109 -19.37 -47.92 25.31
N ASP A 110 -19.26 -48.30 26.59
CA ASP A 110 -19.11 -47.36 27.73
C ASP A 110 -17.88 -46.45 27.62
N GLU A 111 -16.90 -46.85 26.81
CA GLU A 111 -15.67 -46.10 26.53
C GLU A 111 -15.87 -44.95 25.51
N VAL A 112 -17.04 -44.90 24.86
CA VAL A 112 -17.33 -43.92 23.81
C VAL A 112 -17.97 -42.67 24.40
N GLU A 113 -17.16 -41.63 24.55
CA GLU A 113 -17.59 -40.28 24.90
C GLU A 113 -17.42 -39.29 23.72
N PRO A 114 -18.05 -38.10 23.78
CA PRO A 114 -17.72 -37.02 22.86
C PRO A 114 -16.21 -36.73 22.86
N ILE A 115 -15.61 -36.61 21.67
CA ILE A 115 -14.15 -36.52 21.45
C ILE A 115 -13.45 -35.47 22.35
N PHE A 116 -14.13 -34.38 22.72
CA PHE A 116 -13.58 -33.30 23.55
C PHE A 116 -14.42 -33.03 24.81
N SER A 117 -14.97 -34.08 25.43
CA SER A 117 -15.78 -33.96 26.67
C SER A 117 -15.02 -33.25 27.80
N GLU A 118 -13.70 -33.45 27.89
CA GLU A 118 -12.83 -32.85 28.91
C GLU A 118 -12.50 -31.36 28.69
N VAL A 119 -12.71 -30.83 27.47
CA VAL A 119 -12.25 -29.48 27.09
C VAL A 119 -13.40 -28.48 27.04
N SER A 120 -13.23 -27.34 27.69
CA SER A 120 -14.19 -26.22 27.62
C SER A 120 -14.37 -25.69 26.20
N LEU A 121 -15.61 -25.36 25.82
CA LEU A 121 -15.94 -24.84 24.48
C LEU A 121 -15.15 -23.58 24.09
N TYR A 122 -14.90 -22.67 25.03
CA TYR A 122 -14.11 -21.46 24.81
C TYR A 122 -13.28 -21.12 26.05
N THR A 123 -12.25 -20.29 25.84
CA THR A 123 -11.37 -19.73 26.86
C THR A 123 -11.41 -18.21 26.79
N GLU A 124 -10.80 -17.53 27.76
CA GLU A 124 -10.64 -16.06 27.78
C GLU A 124 -9.99 -15.51 26.50
N ASN A 125 -9.15 -16.29 25.83
CA ASN A 125 -8.42 -15.87 24.63
C ASN A 125 -9.11 -16.24 23.31
N THR A 126 -10.20 -17.01 23.35
CA THR A 126 -10.87 -17.51 22.12
C THR A 126 -11.43 -16.37 21.28
N GLY A 127 -12.11 -15.39 21.90
CA GLY A 127 -12.65 -14.21 21.20
C GLY A 127 -11.55 -13.39 20.52
N ASN A 128 -10.47 -13.11 21.26
CA ASN A 128 -9.29 -12.39 20.73
C ASN A 128 -8.64 -13.15 19.56
N GLY A 129 -8.53 -14.49 19.65
CA GLY A 129 -8.01 -15.33 18.59
C GLY A 129 -8.85 -15.25 17.30
N ILE A 130 -10.18 -15.28 17.44
CA ILE A 130 -11.11 -15.13 16.31
C ILE A 130 -10.99 -13.73 15.69
N ALA A 131 -10.89 -12.68 16.51
CA ALA A 131 -10.70 -11.31 16.03
C ALA A 131 -9.41 -11.12 15.23
N LEU A 132 -8.31 -11.77 15.66
CA LEU A 132 -7.03 -11.73 14.94
C LEU A 132 -7.09 -12.42 13.56
N MET A 133 -8.01 -13.38 13.34
CA MET A 133 -8.19 -14.00 12.03
C MET A 133 -8.61 -12.98 10.97
N TRP A 134 -9.42 -11.98 11.35
CA TRP A 134 -9.91 -10.92 10.48
C TRP A 134 -9.07 -9.63 10.54
N ALA A 135 -7.95 -9.64 11.25
CA ALA A 135 -7.05 -8.50 11.33
C ALA A 135 -6.30 -8.24 10.00
N PRO A 136 -5.91 -6.99 9.70
CA PRO A 136 -5.10 -6.73 8.52
C PRO A 136 -3.68 -7.31 8.69
N ARG A 137 -3.03 -7.66 7.58
CA ARG A 137 -1.59 -7.95 7.59
C ARG A 137 -0.85 -6.72 8.17
N PRO A 138 0.03 -6.88 9.18
CA PRO A 138 0.72 -8.11 9.60
C PRO A 138 0.08 -8.91 10.75
N PHE A 139 -1.03 -8.47 11.34
CA PHE A 139 -1.55 -8.98 12.61
C PHE A 139 -2.29 -10.31 12.51
N ASN A 140 -2.72 -10.71 11.30
CA ASN A 140 -3.34 -12.02 11.05
C ASN A 140 -2.35 -13.18 10.94
N MET A 141 -1.08 -12.98 11.29
CA MET A 141 -0.03 -13.99 11.18
C MET A 141 0.66 -14.19 12.52
N ARG A 142 0.86 -15.46 12.91
CA ARG A 142 1.58 -15.83 14.14
C ARG A 142 3.09 -15.65 14.04
N SER A 143 3.65 -15.75 12.83
CA SER A 143 5.08 -15.62 12.58
C SER A 143 5.34 -14.94 11.22
N GLY A 144 6.51 -14.32 11.09
CA GLY A 144 6.87 -13.58 9.88
C GLY A 144 8.36 -13.29 9.80
N ARG A 145 8.78 -12.69 8.69
CA ARG A 145 10.16 -12.19 8.51
C ARG A 145 10.26 -10.75 8.96
N THR A 146 11.36 -10.42 9.63
CA THR A 146 11.69 -9.02 9.94
C THR A 146 11.86 -8.23 8.64
N ARG A 147 11.42 -6.97 8.67
CA ARG A 147 11.46 -6.05 7.52
C ARG A 147 12.22 -4.81 7.92
N ARG A 148 12.81 -4.12 6.93
CA ARG A 148 13.45 -2.82 7.18
C ARG A 148 12.37 -1.80 7.53
N ALA A 149 12.69 -0.83 8.38
CA ALA A 149 11.77 0.24 8.76
C ALA A 149 11.19 0.98 7.53
N VAL A 150 12.03 1.24 6.52
CA VAL A 150 11.63 1.92 5.26
C VAL A 150 10.64 1.11 4.43
N ASP A 151 10.62 -0.22 4.58
CA ASP A 151 9.74 -1.10 3.80
C ASP A 151 8.33 -1.20 4.42
N VAL A 152 8.06 -0.55 5.56
CA VAL A 152 6.79 -0.58 6.27
C VAL A 152 6.03 0.74 6.07
N PRO A 153 5.11 0.80 5.09
CA PRO A 153 4.39 2.03 4.81
C PRO A 153 3.13 2.15 5.69
N LEU A 154 3.27 2.84 6.82
CA LEU A 154 2.21 2.96 7.84
C LEU A 154 0.92 3.59 7.29
N VAL A 155 1.04 4.61 6.45
CA VAL A 155 -0.11 5.37 5.91
C VAL A 155 -0.65 4.82 4.58
N LYS A 156 -0.19 3.64 4.15
CA LYS A 156 -0.55 3.08 2.83
C LYS A 156 -2.03 2.75 2.69
N THR A 157 -2.66 2.31 3.77
CA THR A 157 -4.08 1.93 3.77
C THR A 157 -4.96 3.16 3.61
N TRP A 158 -4.62 4.26 4.27
CA TRP A 158 -5.43 5.48 4.30
C TRP A 158 -5.74 6.05 2.91
N TYR A 159 -4.73 6.16 2.04
CA TYR A 159 -4.94 6.72 0.69
C TYR A 159 -5.39 5.68 -0.35
N ARG A 160 -5.45 4.39 0.02
CA ARG A 160 -6.03 3.34 -0.83
C ARG A 160 -7.55 3.28 -0.69
N GLU A 161 -8.08 3.77 0.42
CA GLU A 161 -9.51 3.96 0.64
C GLU A 161 -9.99 5.28 0.01
N HIS A 162 -11.31 5.41 -0.11
CA HIS A 162 -11.90 6.66 -0.57
C HIS A 162 -11.65 7.77 0.46
N CYS A 163 -11.38 8.97 -0.03
CA CYS A 163 -11.23 10.13 0.83
C CYS A 163 -12.58 10.42 1.54
N PRO A 164 -12.60 10.67 2.85
CA PRO A 164 -13.83 11.01 3.57
C PRO A 164 -14.56 12.20 2.95
N SER A 165 -15.90 12.16 2.98
CA SER A 165 -16.74 13.29 2.58
C SER A 165 -16.48 14.51 3.47
N GLY A 166 -16.54 15.72 2.90
CA GLY A 166 -16.32 16.97 3.64
C GLY A 166 -14.85 17.45 3.72
N MET A 167 -13.87 16.65 3.32
CA MET A 167 -12.46 17.07 3.32
C MET A 167 -12.16 18.13 2.27
N PRO A 168 -11.26 19.10 2.51
CA PRO A 168 -10.97 20.18 1.57
C PRO A 168 -10.33 19.69 0.26
N VAL A 169 -10.45 20.48 -0.81
CA VAL A 169 -9.93 20.17 -2.16
C VAL A 169 -8.44 19.77 -2.11
N LYS A 170 -7.64 20.46 -1.30
CA LYS A 170 -6.21 20.17 -1.09
C LYS A 170 -5.98 18.71 -0.69
N VAL A 171 -6.75 18.19 0.26
CA VAL A 171 -6.62 16.81 0.75
C VAL A 171 -7.05 15.82 -0.33
N ARG A 172 -8.16 16.09 -1.03
CA ARG A 172 -8.64 15.23 -2.12
C ARG A 172 -7.62 15.10 -3.26
N VAL A 173 -6.97 16.21 -3.65
CA VAL A 173 -5.90 16.20 -4.64
C VAL A 173 -4.67 15.42 -4.14
N SER A 174 -4.33 15.52 -2.86
CA SER A 174 -3.24 14.75 -2.26
C SER A 174 -3.51 13.24 -2.30
N TYR A 175 -4.71 12.78 -1.91
CA TYR A 175 -5.11 11.37 -2.00
C TYR A 175 -4.95 10.84 -3.43
N GLN A 176 -5.42 11.62 -4.40
CA GLN A 176 -5.34 11.25 -5.80
C GLN A 176 -3.88 11.19 -6.32
N LYS A 177 -3.00 12.10 -5.88
CA LYS A 177 -1.57 12.06 -6.23
C LYS A 177 -0.88 10.83 -5.63
N LEU A 178 -1.16 10.51 -4.36
CA LEU A 178 -0.62 9.32 -3.71
C LEU A 178 -1.08 8.03 -4.39
N LEU A 179 -2.38 7.95 -4.73
CA LEU A 179 -2.93 6.81 -5.47
C LEU A 179 -2.31 6.69 -6.87
N LYS A 180 -2.06 7.82 -7.55
CA LYS A 180 -1.37 7.84 -8.85
C LYS A 180 0.04 7.25 -8.74
N VAL A 181 0.83 7.66 -7.73
CA VAL A 181 2.18 7.11 -7.50
C VAL A 181 2.11 5.62 -7.18
N PHE A 182 1.15 5.20 -6.35
CA PHE A 182 0.94 3.78 -6.04
C PHE A 182 0.66 2.94 -7.30
N VAL A 183 -0.25 3.40 -8.17
CA VAL A 183 -0.59 2.70 -9.43
C VAL A 183 0.61 2.71 -10.39
N LEU A 184 1.31 3.83 -10.53
CA LEU A 184 2.50 3.91 -11.41
C LEU A 184 3.62 2.96 -10.95
N ASN A 185 3.83 2.82 -9.64
CA ASN A 185 4.79 1.88 -9.08
C ASN A 185 4.39 0.44 -9.37
N ALA A 186 3.09 0.10 -9.30
CA ALA A 186 2.60 -1.24 -9.64
C ALA A 186 2.70 -1.54 -11.14
N LEU A 187 2.35 -0.58 -12.01
CA LEU A 187 2.42 -0.75 -13.47
C LEU A 187 3.85 -0.90 -14.00
N ARG A 188 4.80 -0.16 -13.41
CA ARG A 188 6.21 -0.20 -13.82
C ARG A 188 7.01 -1.27 -13.09
N HIS A 189 6.38 -2.02 -12.18
CA HIS A 189 7.06 -3.06 -11.41
C HIS A 189 7.54 -4.17 -12.34
N ARG A 190 8.85 -4.44 -12.31
CA ARG A 190 9.46 -5.61 -12.94
C ARG A 190 10.09 -6.48 -11.88
N PRO A 191 10.01 -7.82 -12.00
CA PRO A 191 10.70 -8.70 -11.07
C PRO A 191 12.20 -8.37 -11.06
N PRO A 192 12.84 -8.35 -9.87
CA PRO A 192 14.25 -8.02 -9.77
C PRO A 192 15.08 -9.08 -10.51
N LYS A 193 15.95 -8.64 -11.42
CA LYS A 193 16.86 -9.54 -12.14
C LYS A 193 17.85 -10.17 -11.14
N PRO A 194 18.20 -11.46 -11.28
CA PRO A 194 19.25 -12.04 -10.47
C PRO A 194 20.56 -11.30 -10.75
N GLN A 195 21.24 -10.86 -9.69
CA GLN A 195 22.50 -10.12 -9.77
C GLN A 195 23.48 -10.69 -8.75
N LYS A 196 24.78 -10.65 -9.06
CA LYS A 196 25.84 -11.03 -8.12
C LYS A 196 25.81 -10.07 -6.93
N ARG A 197 25.68 -10.60 -5.72
CA ARG A 197 25.66 -9.79 -4.49
C ARG A 197 27.05 -9.17 -4.26
N ARG A 198 27.10 -7.84 -4.21
CA ARG A 198 28.31 -7.06 -3.89
C ARG A 198 28.12 -6.39 -2.54
N TYR A 199 28.99 -6.68 -1.57
CA TYR A 199 28.88 -6.19 -0.20
C TYR A 199 29.93 -5.12 0.10
N LEU A 200 29.62 -3.85 -0.20
CA LEU A 200 30.57 -2.74 -0.11
C LEU A 200 31.24 -2.61 1.27
N PHE A 201 30.45 -2.59 2.35
CA PHE A 201 31.01 -2.44 3.70
C PHE A 201 31.78 -3.66 4.19
N ARG A 202 31.49 -4.88 3.69
CA ARG A 202 32.32 -6.05 3.98
C ARG A 202 33.68 -5.92 3.32
N SER A 203 33.72 -5.40 2.09
CA SER A 203 34.97 -5.13 1.36
C SER A 203 35.80 -4.03 2.02
N PHE A 204 35.19 -2.99 2.59
CA PHE A 204 35.95 -1.97 3.34
C PHE A 204 36.52 -2.54 4.65
N LYS A 205 35.70 -3.28 5.42
CA LYS A 205 36.12 -3.89 6.69
C LYS A 205 37.26 -4.91 6.54
N SER A 206 37.40 -5.54 5.38
CA SER A 206 38.52 -6.47 5.13
C SER A 206 39.86 -5.76 4.91
N THR A 207 39.87 -4.44 4.70
CA THR A 207 41.12 -3.68 4.52
C THR A 207 41.62 -3.12 5.84
N LYS A 208 42.94 -2.94 5.97
CA LYS A 208 43.58 -2.36 7.17
C LYS A 208 43.19 -0.90 7.47
N PHE A 209 42.59 -0.20 6.51
CA PHE A 209 42.27 1.23 6.61
C PHE A 209 40.98 1.51 7.38
N PHE A 210 40.12 0.50 7.58
CA PHE A 210 38.82 0.65 8.23
C PHE A 210 38.75 -0.18 9.51
N GLN A 211 38.33 0.46 10.59
CA GLN A 211 38.06 -0.17 11.89
C GLN A 211 36.56 -0.14 12.20
N SER A 212 36.12 -1.02 13.11
CA SER A 212 34.71 -1.14 13.50
C SER A 212 34.57 -0.82 14.98
N THR A 213 33.66 0.09 15.32
CA THR A 213 33.33 0.45 16.71
C THR A 213 31.81 0.63 16.86
N THR A 214 31.33 0.77 18.09
CA THR A 214 29.95 1.11 18.43
C THR A 214 29.92 2.48 19.08
N LEU A 215 29.14 3.41 18.54
CA LEU A 215 29.05 4.79 19.00
C LEU A 215 27.58 5.24 19.05
N ASP A 216 27.31 6.34 19.76
CA ASP A 216 26.00 6.98 19.76
C ASP A 216 25.66 7.56 18.38
N TRP A 217 24.38 7.55 17.99
CA TRP A 217 23.94 8.00 16.68
C TRP A 217 24.18 9.50 16.48
N VAL A 218 24.03 10.32 17.53
CA VAL A 218 24.32 11.75 17.48
C VAL A 218 25.81 12.00 17.29
N GLU A 219 26.66 11.25 17.99
CA GLU A 219 28.11 11.33 17.84
C GLU A 219 28.55 11.00 16.40
N VAL A 220 28.05 9.90 15.84
CA VAL A 220 28.32 9.51 14.44
C VAL A 220 27.82 10.59 13.48
N GLY A 221 26.63 11.14 13.71
CA GLY A 221 26.07 12.23 12.90
C GLY A 221 26.98 13.47 12.88
N LEU A 222 27.47 13.90 14.03
CA LEU A 222 28.42 15.02 14.14
C LEU A 222 29.75 14.74 13.44
N GLN A 223 30.27 13.50 13.57
CA GLN A 223 31.48 13.09 12.87
C GLN A 223 31.31 13.14 11.35
N VAL A 224 30.18 12.64 10.82
CA VAL A 224 29.88 12.68 9.37
C VAL A 224 29.77 14.12 8.86
N LEU A 225 29.07 15.00 9.58
CA LEU A 225 28.95 16.41 9.21
C LEU A 225 30.31 17.12 9.17
N ARG A 226 31.14 16.90 10.19
CA ARG A 226 32.50 17.48 10.26
C ARG A 226 33.40 16.96 9.14
N GLN A 227 33.35 15.65 8.85
CA GLN A 227 34.10 15.04 7.74
C GLN A 227 33.66 15.64 6.39
N GLY A 228 32.35 15.74 6.15
CA GLY A 228 31.80 16.35 4.93
C GLY A 228 32.24 17.81 4.76
N TYR A 229 32.14 18.62 5.81
CA TYR A 229 32.59 20.02 5.81
C TYR A 229 34.08 20.14 5.46
N ASN A 230 34.93 19.36 6.12
CA ASN A 230 36.37 19.38 5.88
C ASN A 230 36.71 18.93 4.46
N MET A 231 36.07 17.89 3.94
CA MET A 231 36.27 17.40 2.57
C MET A 231 35.95 18.50 1.54
N LEU A 232 34.84 19.22 1.71
CA LEU A 232 34.45 20.31 0.84
C LEU A 232 35.39 21.52 0.94
N ASN A 233 35.80 21.91 2.15
CA ASN A 233 36.77 22.98 2.33
C ASN A 233 38.12 22.66 1.73
N LEU A 234 38.63 21.43 1.91
CA LEU A 234 39.85 20.98 1.27
C LEU A 234 39.74 21.07 -0.26
N LEU A 235 38.56 20.82 -0.84
CA LEU A 235 38.31 21.00 -2.27
C LEU A 235 38.38 22.47 -2.69
N ILE A 236 37.77 23.39 -1.94
CA ILE A 236 37.80 24.85 -2.18
C ILE A 236 39.25 25.36 -2.17
N HIS A 237 40.01 24.98 -1.14
CA HIS A 237 41.42 25.34 -1.02
C HIS A 237 42.27 24.72 -2.13
N ARG A 238 42.04 23.45 -2.48
CA ARG A 238 42.74 22.77 -3.58
C ARG A 238 42.48 23.43 -4.94
N LYS A 239 41.31 24.05 -5.12
CA LYS A 239 40.93 24.83 -6.31
C LYS A 239 41.33 26.30 -6.22
N ASN A 240 42.05 26.72 -5.18
CA ASN A 240 42.50 28.10 -4.94
C ASN A 240 41.36 29.13 -4.89
N LEU A 241 40.17 28.73 -4.45
CA LEU A 241 38.99 29.60 -4.37
C LEU A 241 38.96 30.35 -3.02
N ASN A 242 39.99 31.14 -2.73
CA ASN A 242 40.17 31.81 -1.43
C ASN A 242 39.14 32.92 -1.15
N TYR A 243 38.41 33.33 -2.18
CA TYR A 243 37.27 34.25 -2.09
C TYR A 243 35.96 33.54 -1.73
N LEU A 244 35.94 32.21 -1.60
CA LEU A 244 34.78 31.46 -1.15
C LEU A 244 34.98 31.00 0.29
N HIS A 245 33.91 31.09 1.06
CA HIS A 245 33.85 30.63 2.44
C HIS A 245 32.63 29.72 2.61
N LEU A 246 32.87 28.47 2.98
CA LEU A 246 31.81 27.55 3.39
C LEU A 246 31.56 27.71 4.89
N ASP A 247 30.33 28.06 5.26
CA ASP A 247 29.92 28.09 6.66
C ASP A 247 29.52 26.70 7.17
N TYR A 248 29.38 26.55 8.50
CA TYR A 248 29.04 25.28 9.14
C TYR A 248 27.63 24.76 8.81
N ASN A 249 26.77 25.60 8.23
CA ASN A 249 25.45 25.23 7.74
C ASN A 249 25.47 24.88 6.25
N PHE A 250 26.67 24.69 5.67
CA PHE A 250 26.90 24.36 4.26
C PHE A 250 26.45 25.45 3.28
N ASN A 251 26.36 26.72 3.71
CA ASN A 251 26.19 27.83 2.79
C ASN A 251 27.54 28.28 2.25
N LEU A 252 27.63 28.38 0.93
CA LEU A 252 28.81 28.90 0.24
C LEU A 252 28.66 30.42 0.06
N LYS A 253 29.51 31.19 0.73
CA LYS A 253 29.50 32.66 0.70
C LYS A 253 30.73 33.19 -0.02
N VAL A 254 30.57 34.28 -0.76
CA VAL A 254 31.70 35.01 -1.35
C VAL A 254 32.27 35.98 -0.31
N ARG A 255 33.55 35.86 0.03
CA ARG A 255 34.34 36.91 0.67
C ARG A 255 34.62 38.00 -0.35
N LEU A 256 33.71 38.96 -0.46
CA LEU A 256 34.00 40.22 -1.14
C LEU A 256 34.91 41.04 -0.22
N PHE A 257 36.20 41.12 -0.56
CA PHE A 257 37.10 42.13 0.00
C PHE A 257 36.91 43.43 -0.80
N GLY A 258 36.32 44.45 -0.18
CA GLY A 258 36.35 45.84 -0.68
C GLY A 258 35.29 46.22 -1.72
N ASN A 259 34.49 47.22 -1.37
CA ASN A 259 33.65 48.11 -2.18
C ASN A 259 33.22 47.65 -3.60
N HIS A 260 31.93 47.32 -3.69
CA HIS A 260 31.00 47.75 -4.75
C HIS A 260 31.47 47.63 -6.22
N PHE A 261 31.78 46.42 -6.71
CA PHE A 261 31.60 46.04 -8.12
C PHE A 261 31.96 44.55 -8.22
N PHE A 262 30.99 43.65 -8.44
CA PHE A 262 31.14 42.28 -9.01
C PHE A 262 30.00 41.30 -8.68
N VAL A 263 28.86 41.74 -8.13
CA VAL A 263 27.73 40.81 -7.89
C VAL A 263 27.06 40.35 -9.20
N HIS A 264 27.23 41.08 -10.31
CA HIS A 264 26.53 40.77 -11.57
C HIS A 264 27.28 39.83 -12.54
N LEU A 265 28.59 39.65 -12.41
CA LEU A 265 29.36 38.84 -13.38
C LEU A 265 29.44 37.34 -13.01
N PHE A 266 29.29 36.99 -11.73
CA PHE A 266 29.51 35.61 -11.29
C PHE A 266 28.28 34.70 -11.45
N MET A 267 27.05 35.26 -11.45
CA MET A 267 25.83 34.47 -11.70
C MET A 267 25.70 34.02 -13.17
N SER A 268 26.30 34.75 -14.11
CA SER A 268 26.31 34.36 -15.53
C SER A 268 27.21 33.17 -15.84
N TYR A 269 28.22 32.88 -15.01
CA TYR A 269 29.19 31.81 -15.26
C TYR A 269 28.88 30.50 -14.53
N LEU A 270 27.99 30.54 -13.53
CA LEU A 270 27.58 29.36 -12.76
C LEU A 270 26.44 28.58 -13.44
N ASP A 271 25.59 29.25 -14.22
CA ASP A 271 24.55 28.59 -15.03
C ASP A 271 25.14 27.69 -16.14
N THR A 272 26.35 27.99 -16.62
CA THR A 272 27.05 27.17 -17.63
C THR A 272 27.75 25.93 -17.04
N PHE A 273 27.93 25.85 -15.72
CA PHE A 273 28.66 24.75 -15.07
C PHE A 273 27.77 23.68 -14.44
N ILE A 274 26.45 23.91 -14.35
CA ILE A 274 25.49 22.96 -13.75
C ILE A 274 24.82 22.06 -14.81
N THR A 275 25.10 22.25 -16.10
CA THR A 275 24.75 21.29 -17.15
C THR A 275 25.98 20.47 -17.57
N PHE A 276 26.34 19.47 -16.76
CA PHE A 276 26.97 18.21 -17.18
C PHE A 276 26.79 17.13 -16.10
#